data_AF-A0A365PHF6-F1
#
_entry.id   AF-A0A365PHF6-F1
#
_cell.length_a   1.000
_cell.length_b   1.000
_cell.length_c   1.000
_cell.angle_alpha   90.00
_cell.angle_beta   90.00
_cell.angle_gamma   90.00
#
_symmetry.space_group_name_H-M   'P 1'
#
loop_
_entity.id
_entity.type
_entity.pdbx_description
1 polymer ?
#
loop_
_entity_poly.entity_id
_entity_poly.type
_entity_poly.pdbx_seq_one_letter_code
_entity_poly.pdbx_strand_id
1 'polypeptide(L)'
;MFKKYVFYTGWLLATLSLSVSAYADNSKVKKSDKNIHGLELTYLPYNSNDHLKCIMTNEANSCSKVNLVKSSNLTKYYSFISPAYGDSVVLPETDDSKQIIVSPFEDNEYEGPQLEISIINAFGLVEQKTISAKKNVVIDKNYNLIYKDGNKEKILKLK
;
A
#
# COMPACT_ATOMS: atom_id res chain seq x y z
N MET A 1 -34.11 18.14 -79.48
CA MET A 1 -34.02 16.82 -78.83
C MET A 1 -32.61 16.61 -78.33
N PHE A 2 -32.42 16.62 -77.01
CA PHE A 2 -31.14 16.37 -76.36
C PHE A 2 -30.94 14.86 -76.13
N LYS A 3 -29.75 14.35 -76.40
CA LYS A 3 -29.19 13.18 -75.72
C LYS A 3 -27.75 13.49 -75.31
N LYS A 4 -27.51 13.44 -74.00
CA LYS A 4 -26.19 13.47 -73.36
C LYS A 4 -25.61 12.05 -73.35
N TYR A 5 -24.30 11.94 -73.52
CA TYR A 5 -23.51 10.79 -73.08
C TYR A 5 -22.55 11.21 -71.95
N VAL A 6 -22.38 10.27 -71.02
CA VAL A 6 -21.65 10.34 -69.75
C VAL A 6 -20.23 9.81 -69.95
N PHE A 7 -19.22 10.38 -69.29
CA PHE A 7 -18.02 9.63 -68.91
C PHE A 7 -17.55 10.00 -67.50
N TYR A 8 -17.44 8.94 -66.70
CA TYR A 8 -16.84 8.82 -65.38
C TYR A 8 -15.32 9.03 -65.44
N THR A 9 -14.73 9.67 -64.44
CA THR A 9 -13.43 9.23 -63.89
C THR A 9 -13.49 9.34 -62.37
N GLY A 10 -13.31 8.20 -61.71
CA GLY A 10 -13.40 8.07 -60.26
C GLY A 10 -12.15 8.61 -59.56
N TRP A 11 -12.37 9.25 -58.42
CA TRP A 11 -11.32 9.56 -57.45
C TRP A 11 -11.28 8.44 -56.40
N LEU A 12 -10.20 7.67 -56.39
CA LEU A 12 -9.84 6.76 -55.30
C LEU A 12 -9.14 7.58 -54.20
N LEU A 13 -9.86 7.86 -53.12
CA LEU A 13 -9.28 8.39 -51.88
C LEU A 13 -8.59 7.24 -51.14
N ALA A 14 -7.26 7.20 -51.21
CA ALA A 14 -6.46 6.34 -50.33
C ALA A 14 -6.38 7.00 -48.95
N THR A 15 -7.16 6.51 -47.99
CA THR A 15 -7.02 6.91 -46.58
C THR A 15 -5.83 6.14 -45.98
N LEU A 16 -4.73 6.84 -45.71
CA LEU A 16 -3.66 6.32 -44.86
C LEU A 16 -4.21 6.19 -43.43
N SER A 17 -4.50 4.96 -43.00
CA SER A 17 -4.71 4.66 -41.60
C SER A 17 -3.36 4.69 -40.87
N LEU A 18 -3.12 5.76 -40.11
CA LEU A 18 -2.08 5.78 -39.08
C LEU A 18 -2.51 4.84 -37.96
N SER A 19 -2.07 3.58 -38.02
CA SER A 19 -2.13 2.69 -36.87
C SER A 19 -1.14 3.18 -35.81
N VAL A 20 -1.66 3.89 -34.80
CA VAL A 20 -0.92 4.15 -33.57
C VAL A 20 -0.72 2.80 -32.90
N SER A 21 0.48 2.24 -33.05
CA SER A 21 0.92 1.10 -32.26
C SER A 21 1.18 1.63 -30.85
N ALA A 22 0.23 1.38 -29.95
CA ALA A 22 0.47 1.56 -28.53
C ALA A 22 1.57 0.59 -28.12
N TYR A 23 2.77 1.11 -27.87
CA TYR A 23 3.84 0.35 -27.25
C TYR A 23 3.30 -0.20 -25.93
N ALA A 24 3.21 -1.52 -25.83
CA ALA A 24 3.01 -2.21 -24.57
C ALA A 24 4.21 -1.86 -23.68
N ASP A 25 4.02 -0.95 -22.73
CA ASP A 25 4.99 -0.67 -21.69
C ASP A 25 5.04 -1.90 -20.78
N ASN A 26 5.97 -2.81 -21.10
CA ASN A 26 6.48 -3.83 -20.20
C ASN A 26 7.25 -3.14 -19.07
N SER A 27 6.52 -2.37 -18.27
CA SER A 27 7.02 -1.80 -17.04
C SER A 27 7.41 -2.97 -16.13
N LYS A 28 8.71 -3.22 -16.12
CA LYS A 28 9.42 -4.04 -15.15
C LYS A 28 8.83 -3.73 -13.77
N VAL A 29 8.44 -4.80 -13.06
CA VAL A 29 8.03 -4.81 -11.65
C VAL A 29 8.55 -3.56 -10.92
N LYS A 30 7.63 -2.68 -10.51
CA LYS A 30 7.98 -1.47 -9.75
C LYS A 30 8.94 -1.86 -8.63
N LYS A 31 10.12 -1.23 -8.56
CA LYS A 31 10.88 -1.17 -7.31
C LYS A 31 9.93 -0.64 -6.26
N SER A 32 9.81 -1.32 -5.11
CA SER A 32 9.08 -0.79 -3.97
C SER A 32 9.65 0.60 -3.66
N ASP A 33 8.76 1.60 -3.55
CA ASP A 33 9.17 2.93 -3.09
C ASP A 33 9.79 2.78 -1.70
N LYS A 34 10.74 3.67 -1.38
CA LYS A 34 11.47 3.64 -0.11
C LYS A 34 11.32 4.95 0.64
N ASN A 35 11.31 4.90 1.97
CA ASN A 35 11.37 6.12 2.77
C ASN A 35 12.79 6.72 2.83
N ILE A 36 12.96 7.82 3.57
CA ILE A 36 14.25 8.51 3.74
C ILE A 36 15.36 7.64 4.34
N HIS A 37 15.02 6.52 4.99
CA HIS A 37 15.95 5.55 5.57
C HIS A 37 16.19 4.34 4.65
N GLY A 38 15.68 4.35 3.43
CA GLY A 38 15.82 3.25 2.47
C GLY A 38 14.96 2.01 2.79
N LEU A 39 13.97 2.15 3.68
CA LEU A 39 13.04 1.08 4.06
C LEU A 39 11.91 0.98 3.03
N GLU A 40 11.56 -0.25 2.64
CA GLU A 40 10.52 -0.50 1.64
C GLU A 40 9.13 -0.12 2.16
N LEU A 41 8.36 0.58 1.32
CA LEU A 41 7.03 1.07 1.64
C LEU A 41 5.95 0.08 1.23
N THR A 42 4.97 -0.14 2.10
CA THR A 42 3.71 -0.83 1.79
C THR A 42 2.67 0.19 1.36
N TYR A 43 2.21 0.14 0.11
CA TYR A 43 1.19 1.07 -0.38
C TYR A 43 -0.16 0.89 0.33
N LEU A 44 -0.92 1.99 0.41
CA LEU A 44 -2.28 1.99 0.94
C LEU A 44 -3.31 1.47 -0.10
N PRO A 45 -4.40 0.82 0.35
CA PRO A 45 -4.77 0.57 1.74
C PRO A 45 -3.98 -0.60 2.37
N TYR A 46 -3.64 -0.46 3.65
CA TYR A 46 -3.07 -1.53 4.46
C TYR A 46 -4.16 -2.40 5.09
N ASN A 47 -3.91 -3.71 5.22
CA ASN A 47 -4.80 -4.66 5.89
C ASN A 47 -4.01 -5.59 6.83
N SER A 48 -4.40 -5.68 8.09
CA SER A 48 -3.72 -6.51 9.09
C SER A 48 -3.76 -8.00 8.78
N ASN A 49 -4.80 -8.49 8.11
CA ASN A 49 -4.88 -9.91 7.77
C ASN A 49 -3.87 -10.28 6.71
N ASP A 50 -3.67 -9.43 5.70
CA ASP A 50 -2.64 -9.65 4.69
C ASP A 50 -1.23 -9.61 5.34
N HIS A 51 -1.03 -8.69 6.27
CA HIS A 51 0.21 -8.61 7.05
C HIS A 51 0.47 -9.89 7.87
N LEU A 52 -0.50 -10.30 8.70
CA LEU A 52 -0.37 -11.47 9.56
C LEU A 52 -0.26 -12.78 8.76
N LYS A 53 -1.05 -12.94 7.68
CA LYS A 53 -0.93 -14.11 6.82
C LYS A 53 0.42 -14.16 6.12
N CYS A 54 0.98 -13.02 5.74
CA CYS A 54 2.32 -13.03 5.16
C CYS A 54 3.37 -13.53 6.16
N ILE A 55 3.36 -13.03 7.40
CA ILE A 55 4.37 -13.45 8.40
C ILE A 55 4.13 -14.88 8.92
N MET A 56 2.87 -15.30 9.11
CA MET A 56 2.54 -16.57 9.76
C MET A 56 2.46 -17.75 8.80
N THR A 57 1.92 -17.55 7.60
CA THR A 57 1.64 -18.63 6.63
C THR A 57 2.38 -18.45 5.32
N ASN A 58 3.13 -17.35 5.14
CA ASN A 58 3.80 -17.01 3.88
C ASN A 58 2.85 -17.07 2.67
N GLU A 59 1.59 -16.64 2.87
CA GLU A 59 0.57 -16.68 1.83
C GLU A 59 0.94 -15.69 0.71
N ALA A 60 1.25 -16.22 -0.48
CA ALA A 60 1.80 -15.43 -1.60
C ALA A 60 0.93 -14.21 -1.98
N ASN A 61 -0.40 -14.36 -1.98
CA ASN A 61 -1.32 -13.27 -2.30
C ASN A 61 -1.37 -12.17 -1.24
N SER A 62 -1.09 -12.52 0.01
CA SER A 62 -1.02 -11.56 1.11
C SER A 62 0.37 -10.90 1.15
N CYS A 63 1.44 -11.66 0.96
CA CYS A 63 2.79 -11.13 0.86
C CYS A 63 3.03 -10.22 -0.35
N SER A 64 2.28 -10.37 -1.45
CA SER A 64 2.38 -9.44 -2.58
C SER A 64 1.79 -8.06 -2.31
N LYS A 65 1.06 -7.89 -1.20
CA LYS A 65 0.42 -6.63 -0.80
C LYS A 65 1.15 -5.88 0.31
N VAL A 66 2.12 -6.52 0.96
CA VAL A 66 2.88 -5.93 2.07
C VAL A 66 4.37 -6.09 1.83
N ASN A 67 5.13 -5.04 2.17
CA ASN A 67 6.58 -5.09 2.20
C ASN A 67 7.03 -5.18 3.66
N LEU A 68 7.52 -6.35 4.05
CA LEU A 68 7.96 -6.65 5.40
C LEU A 68 9.33 -6.03 5.67
N VAL A 69 9.45 -5.34 6.80
CA VAL A 69 10.69 -4.75 7.29
C VAL A 69 11.00 -5.34 8.66
N LYS A 70 12.13 -6.03 8.76
CA LYS A 70 12.58 -6.63 10.02
C LYS A 70 12.73 -5.58 11.12
N SER A 71 12.25 -5.89 12.33
CA SER A 71 12.38 -5.03 13.52
C SER A 71 13.83 -4.68 13.85
N SER A 72 14.75 -5.62 13.62
CA SER A 72 16.21 -5.38 13.77
C SER A 72 16.77 -4.35 12.78
N ASN A 73 16.08 -4.10 11.66
CA ASN A 73 16.44 -3.03 10.75
C ASN A 73 15.75 -1.70 11.13
N LEU A 74 14.52 -1.77 11.65
CA LEU A 74 13.79 -0.59 12.13
C LEU A 74 14.46 0.05 13.34
N THR A 75 14.90 -0.74 14.32
CA THR A 75 15.58 -0.30 15.55
C THR A 75 16.83 0.54 15.30
N LYS A 76 17.45 0.46 14.11
CA LYS A 76 18.58 1.31 13.71
C LYS A 76 18.20 2.78 13.53
N TYR A 77 16.93 3.03 13.19
CA TYR A 77 16.40 4.36 12.88
C TYR A 77 15.34 4.82 13.89
N TYR A 78 14.64 3.87 14.53
CA TYR A 78 13.52 4.13 15.42
C TYR A 78 13.75 3.40 16.75
N SER A 79 14.36 4.09 17.73
CA SER A 79 14.77 3.49 19.00
C SER A 79 13.62 3.03 19.91
N PHE A 80 12.41 3.52 19.68
CA PHE A 80 11.20 3.11 20.42
C PHE A 80 10.58 1.81 19.89
N ILE A 81 11.01 1.32 18.72
CA ILE A 81 10.57 0.02 18.21
C ILE A 81 11.28 -1.08 18.99
N SER A 82 10.53 -2.06 19.50
CA SER A 82 11.11 -3.21 20.18
C SER A 82 11.69 -4.20 19.17
N PRO A 83 12.89 -4.74 19.40
CA PRO A 83 13.42 -5.84 18.58
C PRO A 83 12.60 -7.13 18.71
N ALA A 84 11.76 -7.25 19.75
CA ALA A 84 10.86 -8.39 19.94
C ALA A 84 9.60 -8.33 19.05
N TYR A 85 9.33 -7.20 18.40
CA TYR A 85 8.23 -7.10 17.45
C TYR A 85 8.52 -7.97 16.22
N GLY A 86 7.46 -8.53 15.64
CA GLY A 86 7.55 -9.23 14.36
C GLY A 86 7.87 -8.29 13.21
N ASP A 87 8.14 -8.87 12.04
CA ASP A 87 8.38 -8.09 10.84
C ASP A 87 7.22 -7.11 10.60
N SER A 88 7.58 -5.84 10.41
CA SER A 88 6.65 -4.71 10.45
C SER A 88 6.43 -4.16 9.04
N VAL A 89 5.44 -3.28 8.88
CA VAL A 89 5.25 -2.53 7.63
C VAL A 89 5.47 -1.04 7.84
N VAL A 90 6.09 -0.40 6.84
CA VAL A 90 6.27 1.05 6.77
C VAL A 90 5.32 1.59 5.71
N LEU A 91 4.46 2.54 6.06
CA LEU A 91 3.50 3.14 5.12
C LEU A 91 4.09 4.38 4.43
N PRO A 92 3.52 4.88 3.32
CA PRO A 92 3.96 6.14 2.73
C PRO A 92 3.75 7.29 3.72
N GLU A 93 4.66 8.27 3.70
CA GLU A 93 4.54 9.48 4.50
C GLU A 93 3.22 10.20 4.19
N THR A 94 2.55 10.72 5.21
CA THR A 94 1.35 11.53 5.05
C THR A 94 1.67 12.90 4.43
N ASP A 95 0.63 13.63 4.02
CA ASP A 95 0.71 15.01 3.55
C ASP A 95 1.16 16.02 4.63
N ASP A 96 1.03 15.67 5.91
CA ASP A 96 1.53 16.43 7.06
C ASP A 96 2.87 15.92 7.61
N SER A 97 3.63 15.20 6.78
CA SER A 97 4.97 14.69 7.07
C SER A 97 5.07 13.76 8.28
N LYS A 98 4.07 12.89 8.43
CA LYS A 98 4.10 11.80 9.41
C LYS A 98 4.42 10.47 8.73
N GLN A 99 5.39 9.76 9.28
CA GLN A 99 5.68 8.37 8.97
C GLN A 99 4.87 7.47 9.89
N ILE A 100 4.18 6.48 9.31
CA ILE A 100 3.43 5.47 10.07
C ILE A 100 4.11 4.11 9.91
N ILE A 101 4.29 3.40 11.03
CA ILE A 101 4.83 2.04 11.08
C ILE A 101 3.85 1.16 11.85
N VAL A 102 3.52 0.00 11.30
CA VAL A 102 2.64 -0.99 11.96
C VAL A 102 3.47 -2.22 12.29
N SER A 103 3.64 -2.50 13.57
CA SER A 103 4.49 -3.58 14.07
C SER A 103 3.64 -4.62 14.80
N PRO A 104 3.60 -5.88 14.35
CA PRO A 104 2.89 -6.93 15.05
C PRO A 104 3.70 -7.39 16.26
N PHE A 105 3.02 -7.71 17.36
CA PHE A 105 3.65 -8.32 18.52
C PHE A 105 2.65 -9.18 19.29
N GLU A 106 3.18 -10.05 20.13
CA GLU A 106 2.39 -10.87 21.05
C GLU A 106 3.08 -10.82 22.40
N ASP A 107 2.43 -10.16 23.36
CA ASP A 107 2.97 -9.97 24.71
C ASP A 107 2.58 -11.12 25.64
N ASN A 108 1.37 -11.68 25.44
CA ASN A 108 0.92 -12.90 26.10
C ASN A 108 -0.05 -13.69 25.22
N GLU A 109 -0.10 -15.01 25.44
CA GLU A 109 -0.92 -15.94 24.65
C GLU A 109 -2.44 -15.70 24.78
N TYR A 110 -2.89 -15.07 25.88
CA TYR A 110 -4.32 -14.86 26.14
C TYR A 110 -4.91 -13.76 25.26
N GLU A 111 -4.18 -12.66 25.09
CA GLU A 111 -4.60 -11.54 24.25
C GLU A 111 -4.45 -11.87 22.76
N GLY A 112 -3.45 -12.69 22.43
CA GLY A 112 -3.06 -13.01 21.06
C GLY A 112 -2.47 -11.80 20.33
N PRO A 113 -2.31 -11.88 19.00
CA PRO A 113 -1.54 -10.89 18.24
C PRO A 113 -2.14 -9.48 18.33
N GLN A 114 -1.28 -8.53 18.67
CA GLN A 114 -1.54 -7.10 18.72
C GLN A 114 -0.77 -6.38 17.60
N LEU A 115 -1.20 -5.17 17.29
CA LEU A 115 -0.51 -4.26 16.38
C LEU A 115 -0.16 -2.99 17.15
N GLU A 116 1.12 -2.65 17.16
CA GLU A 116 1.62 -1.34 17.54
C GLU A 116 1.62 -0.44 16.30
N ILE A 117 0.83 0.63 16.32
CA ILE A 117 0.79 1.65 15.27
C ILE A 117 1.54 2.86 15.78
N SER A 118 2.76 3.07 15.27
CA SER A 118 3.62 4.19 15.63
C SER A 118 3.49 5.31 14.61
N ILE A 119 3.21 6.53 15.07
CA ILE A 119 3.12 7.76 14.27
C ILE A 119 4.32 8.63 14.61
N ILE A 120 5.09 9.01 13.59
CA ILE A 120 6.42 9.59 13.74
C ILE A 120 6.49 10.86 12.90
N ASN A 121 7.07 11.93 13.40
CA ASN A 121 7.39 13.13 12.62
C ASN A 121 8.90 13.41 12.65
N ALA A 122 9.33 14.55 12.13
CA ALA A 122 10.73 14.97 12.11
C ALA A 122 11.41 15.03 13.49
N PHE A 123 10.64 15.14 14.58
CA PHE A 123 11.14 15.20 15.95
C PHE A 123 11.11 13.85 16.68
N GLY A 124 10.60 12.80 16.03
CA GLY A 124 10.52 11.45 16.59
C GLY A 124 9.07 10.99 16.80
N LEU A 125 8.88 10.12 17.81
CA LEU A 125 7.60 9.50 18.09
C LEU A 125 6.56 10.52 18.57
N VAL A 126 5.44 10.62 17.86
CA VAL A 126 4.31 11.49 18.22
C VAL A 126 3.28 10.71 19.03
N GLU A 127 2.94 9.51 18.57
CA GLU A 127 1.91 8.68 19.20
C GLU A 127 2.15 7.19 18.92
N GLN A 128 1.79 6.34 19.88
CA GLN A 128 1.65 4.90 19.70
C GLN A 128 0.22 4.48 20.05
N LYS A 129 -0.33 3.59 19.23
CA LYS A 129 -1.63 2.98 19.48
C LYS A 129 -1.50 1.47 19.39
N THR A 130 -1.95 0.78 20.42
CA THR A 130 -2.05 -0.68 20.43
C THR A 130 -3.46 -1.12 20.07
N ILE A 131 -3.61 -2.00 19.08
CA ILE A 131 -4.90 -2.57 18.67
C ILE A 131 -4.75 -4.06 18.44
N SER A 132 -5.71 -4.84 18.96
CA SER A 132 -5.77 -6.28 18.67
C SER A 132 -5.91 -6.54 17.17
N ALA A 133 -5.00 -7.36 16.63
CA ALA A 133 -4.99 -7.71 15.22
C ALA A 133 -6.22 -8.53 14.80
N LYS A 134 -6.91 -9.16 15.77
CA LYS A 134 -8.19 -9.88 15.58
C LYS A 134 -9.33 -8.96 15.10
N LYS A 135 -9.17 -7.63 15.20
CA LYS A 135 -10.18 -6.63 14.80
C LYS A 135 -10.19 -6.31 13.30
N ASN A 136 -9.43 -7.02 12.47
CA ASN A 136 -9.31 -6.81 11.00
C ASN A 136 -8.99 -5.35 10.66
N VAL A 137 -7.87 -4.87 11.18
CA VAL A 137 -7.47 -3.46 11.08
C VAL A 137 -7.14 -3.09 9.65
N VAL A 138 -7.71 -1.99 9.16
CA VAL A 138 -7.44 -1.40 7.85
C VAL A 138 -6.94 0.02 8.04
N ILE A 139 -5.94 0.44 7.27
CA ILE A 139 -5.60 1.85 7.11
C ILE A 139 -5.90 2.21 5.66
N ASP A 140 -6.88 3.08 5.45
CA ASP A 140 -7.31 3.46 4.11
C ASP A 140 -6.35 4.47 3.44
N LYS A 141 -6.64 4.85 2.20
CA LYS A 141 -5.83 5.80 1.43
C LYS A 141 -5.83 7.23 2.01
N ASN A 142 -6.75 7.53 2.92
CA ASN A 142 -6.83 8.81 3.62
C ASN A 142 -6.19 8.74 5.01
N TYR A 143 -5.48 7.64 5.33
CA TYR A 143 -4.87 7.38 6.62
C TYR A 143 -5.88 7.32 7.77
N ASN A 144 -7.10 6.88 7.46
CA ASN A 144 -8.06 6.49 8.49
C ASN A 144 -7.77 5.06 8.93
N LEU A 145 -7.52 4.90 10.22
CA LEU A 145 -7.44 3.62 10.90
C LEU A 145 -8.85 3.13 11.23
N ILE A 146 -9.25 2.02 10.61
CA ILE A 146 -10.58 1.46 10.67
C ILE A 146 -10.50 0.08 11.32
N TYR A 147 -11.30 -0.15 12.36
CA TYR A 147 -11.36 -1.44 13.04
C TYR A 147 -12.72 -1.66 13.71
N LYS A 148 -13.06 -2.93 13.97
CA LYS A 148 -14.30 -3.28 14.68
C LYS A 148 -14.10 -3.29 16.19
N ASP A 149 -15.03 -2.67 16.90
CA ASP A 149 -15.14 -2.73 18.36
C ASP A 149 -16.53 -3.26 18.72
N GLY A 150 -16.60 -4.58 18.91
CA GLY A 150 -17.86 -5.31 18.90
C GLY A 150 -18.57 -5.19 17.55
N ASN A 151 -19.82 -4.74 17.55
CA ASN A 151 -20.63 -4.55 16.34
C ASN A 151 -20.46 -3.16 15.71
N LYS A 152 -19.63 -2.28 16.29
CA LYS A 152 -19.45 -0.92 15.79
C LYS A 152 -18.11 -0.79 15.08
N GLU A 153 -18.12 -0.09 13.95
CA GLU A 153 -16.90 0.36 13.31
C GLU A 153 -16.36 1.60 14.04
N LYS A 154 -15.06 1.62 14.28
CA LYS A 154 -14.32 2.76 14.82
C LYS A 154 -13.39 3.27 13.74
N ILE A 155 -13.34 4.59 13.62
CA ILE A 155 -12.49 5.29 12.65
C ILE A 155 -11.67 6.31 13.42
N LEU A 156 -10.35 6.22 13.30
CA LEU A 156 -9.39 7.17 13.88
C LEU A 156 -8.54 7.77 12.75
N LYS A 157 -8.37 9.09 12.74
CA LYS A 157 -7.48 9.75 11.78
C LYS A 157 -6.05 9.67 12.29
N LEU A 158 -5.13 9.21 11.44
CA LEU A 158 -3.68 9.17 11.77
C LEU A 158 -2.92 10.40 11.27
N LYS A 159 -3.56 11.20 10.40
CA LYS A 159 -3.10 12.52 9.97
C LYS A 159 -3.95 13.63 10.55
#